data_AF-G4RKU8-F1
#
_entry.id   AF-G4RKU8-F1
#
_cell.length_a   1.000
_cell.length_b   1.000
_cell.length_c   1.000
_cell.angle_alpha   90.00
_cell.angle_beta   90.00
_cell.angle_gamma   90.00
#
_symmetry.space_group_name_H-M   'P 1'
#
loop_
_entity.id
_entity.type
_entity.pdbx_description
1 polymer ?
#
loop_
_entity_poly.entity_id
_entity_poly.type
_entity_poly.pdbx_seq_one_letter_code
_entity_poly.pdbx_strand_id
1 'polypeptide(L)'
;MEEGQSIYSGIKSCYARIEGVYVEPGRMDLAKAAAHLLLHLSDRERGYTYDHSCRRIPMTDELFKARSKYLVEICRKQGGRDCDEIEELVNETLRSYSLPSWAREMAARKLIRLSRLL
;
A
#
# COMPACT_ATOMS: atom_id res chain seq x y z
N MET A 1 -8.38 -9.21 -17.65
CA MET A 1 -7.03 -8.62 -17.53
C MET A 1 -6.21 -9.61 -16.73
N GLU A 2 -5.10 -10.11 -17.26
CA GLU A 2 -4.13 -10.83 -16.44
C GLU A 2 -3.65 -9.89 -15.35
N GLU A 3 -4.04 -10.16 -14.09
CA GLU A 3 -3.54 -9.41 -12.95
C GLU A 3 -2.07 -9.79 -12.77
N GLY A 4 -1.19 -8.92 -13.28
CA GLY A 4 0.23 -8.96 -12.94
C GLY A 4 0.42 -9.02 -11.41
N GLN A 5 1.55 -9.55 -10.96
CA GLN A 5 1.79 -9.82 -9.55
C GLN A 5 1.54 -8.58 -8.69
N SER A 6 0.73 -8.73 -7.64
CA SER A 6 0.49 -7.65 -6.67
C SER A 6 1.81 -7.20 -6.05
N ILE A 7 2.02 -5.89 -5.94
CA ILE A 7 3.26 -5.37 -5.35
C ILE A 7 3.20 -5.50 -3.83
N TYR A 8 2.06 -5.16 -3.20
CA TYR A 8 1.95 -5.00 -1.75
C TYR A 8 0.99 -5.96 -1.06
N SER A 9 -0.04 -6.47 -1.77
CA SER A 9 -1.16 -7.19 -1.14
C SER A 9 -1.15 -8.69 -1.44
N GLY A 10 -1.37 -9.49 -0.40
CA GLY A 10 -1.42 -10.95 -0.46
C GLY A 10 -0.06 -11.64 -0.35
N ILE A 11 -0.11 -12.93 0.02
CA ILE A 11 1.06 -13.79 0.29
C ILE A 11 1.98 -13.97 -0.92
N LYS A 12 1.45 -13.82 -2.13
CA LYS A 12 2.21 -13.89 -3.37
C LYS A 12 2.74 -12.53 -3.81
N SER A 13 2.60 -11.46 -3.04
CA SER A 13 3.07 -10.14 -3.47
C SER A 13 4.60 -10.03 -3.49
N CYS A 14 5.12 -9.02 -4.20
CA CYS A 14 6.56 -8.73 -4.18
C CYS A 14 7.06 -8.41 -2.78
N TYR A 15 6.27 -7.65 -2.02
CA TYR A 15 6.51 -7.34 -0.62
C TYR A 15 6.53 -8.60 0.27
N ALA A 16 5.58 -9.52 0.10
CA ALA A 16 5.60 -10.79 0.83
C ALA A 16 6.88 -11.59 0.57
N ARG A 17 7.28 -11.69 -0.71
CA ARG A 17 8.43 -12.49 -1.15
C ARG A 17 9.77 -11.90 -0.73
N ILE A 18 9.92 -10.59 -0.82
CA ILE A 18 11.21 -9.91 -0.66
C ILE A 18 11.36 -9.31 0.74
N GLU A 19 10.30 -8.68 1.25
CA GLU A 19 10.32 -7.96 2.53
C GLU A 19 9.71 -8.76 3.68
N GLY A 20 9.10 -9.93 3.40
CA GLY A 20 8.49 -10.79 4.41
C GLY A 20 7.26 -10.17 5.08
N VAL A 21 6.64 -9.16 4.46
CA VAL A 21 5.45 -8.47 4.97
C VAL A 21 4.53 -8.14 3.81
N TYR A 22 3.21 -8.15 4.01
CA TYR A 22 2.24 -7.76 2.98
C TYR A 22 0.96 -7.21 3.58
N VAL A 23 0.19 -6.47 2.79
CA VAL A 23 -1.15 -6.02 3.15
C VAL A 23 -2.15 -7.16 2.97
N GLU A 24 -2.96 -7.42 3.98
CA GLU A 24 -4.07 -8.39 3.94
C GLU A 24 -4.87 -8.28 2.61
N PRO A 25 -5.14 -9.40 1.90
CA PRO A 25 -5.87 -9.36 0.64
C PRO A 25 -7.36 -9.04 0.84
N GLY A 26 -8.04 -8.75 -0.27
CA GLY A 26 -9.49 -8.53 -0.31
C GLY A 26 -9.87 -7.11 -0.69
N ARG A 27 -11.13 -6.75 -0.42
CA ARG A 27 -11.68 -5.44 -0.78
C ARG A 27 -10.98 -4.32 -0.01
N MET A 28 -10.73 -3.21 -0.69
CA MET A 28 -10.15 -2.00 -0.12
C MET A 28 -11.10 -1.43 0.93
N ASP A 29 -10.55 -1.16 2.10
CA ASP A 29 -11.17 -0.43 3.20
C ASP A 29 -10.15 0.60 3.72
N LEU A 30 -10.58 1.47 4.63
CA LEU A 30 -9.71 2.52 5.17
C LEU A 30 -8.43 1.96 5.83
N ALA A 31 -8.52 0.81 6.51
CA ALA A 31 -7.37 0.22 7.20
C ALA A 31 -6.34 -0.36 6.21
N LYS A 32 -6.80 -0.99 5.12
CA LYS A 32 -5.93 -1.48 4.05
C LYS A 32 -5.29 -0.33 3.30
N ALA A 33 -6.03 0.74 3.02
CA ALA A 33 -5.47 1.95 2.41
C ALA A 33 -4.35 2.54 3.29
N ALA A 34 -4.57 2.65 4.61
CA ALA A 34 -3.55 3.08 5.56
C ALA A 34 -2.31 2.17 5.54
N ALA A 35 -2.49 0.84 5.46
CA ALA A 35 -1.38 -0.10 5.34
C ALA A 35 -0.59 0.08 4.03
N HIS A 36 -1.26 0.26 2.90
CA HIS A 36 -0.61 0.58 1.64
C HIS A 36 0.18 1.89 1.71
N LEU A 37 -0.41 2.95 2.27
CA LEU A 37 0.27 4.24 2.43
C LEU A 37 1.51 4.15 3.32
N LEU A 38 1.45 3.35 4.39
CA LEU A 38 2.62 3.10 5.23
C LEU A 38 3.78 2.46 4.45
N LEU A 39 3.48 1.49 3.59
CA LEU A 39 4.48 0.86 2.71
C LEU A 39 4.96 1.83 1.61
N HIS A 40 4.08 2.65 1.03
CA HIS A 40 4.45 3.67 0.06
C HIS A 40 5.41 4.72 0.65
N LEU A 41 5.17 5.15 1.89
CA LEU A 41 6.05 6.08 2.61
C LEU A 41 7.41 5.43 2.87
N SER A 42 7.43 4.15 3.26
CA SER A 42 8.67 3.39 3.47
C SER A 42 9.48 3.24 2.16
N ASP A 43 8.78 2.96 1.05
CA ASP A 43 9.38 2.92 -0.30
C ASP A 43 9.97 4.27 -0.71
N ARG A 44 9.29 5.37 -0.39
CA ARG A 44 9.77 6.72 -0.66
C ARG A 44 11.00 7.04 0.16
N GLU A 45 10.99 6.74 1.46
CA GLU A 45 12.12 6.96 2.36
C GLU A 45 13.37 6.18 1.91
N ARG A 46 13.20 4.92 1.46
CA ARG A 46 14.32 4.11 0.93
C ARG A 46 14.68 4.40 -0.53
N GLY A 47 13.88 5.19 -1.24
CA GLY A 47 14.10 5.59 -2.64
C GLY A 47 13.76 4.57 -3.73
N TYR A 48 13.19 3.40 -3.38
CA TYR A 48 12.81 2.38 -4.38
C TYR A 48 11.56 1.59 -3.97
N THR A 49 10.95 0.97 -4.98
CA THR A 49 9.84 0.03 -4.86
C THR A 49 9.97 -1.08 -5.90
N TYR A 50 8.91 -1.85 -6.14
CA TYR A 50 8.88 -2.94 -7.13
C TYR A 50 7.91 -2.69 -8.29
N ASP A 51 8.20 -3.28 -9.45
CA ASP A 51 7.23 -3.47 -10.54
C ASP A 51 6.44 -4.78 -10.36
N HIS A 52 5.54 -5.08 -11.31
CA HIS A 52 4.74 -6.32 -11.32
C HIS A 52 5.54 -7.60 -11.63
N SER A 53 6.85 -7.48 -11.89
CA SER A 53 7.79 -8.60 -12.00
C SER A 53 8.72 -8.67 -10.78
N CYS A 54 8.41 -7.92 -9.73
CA CYS A 54 9.20 -7.80 -8.50
C CYS A 54 10.64 -7.29 -8.69
N ARG A 55 10.91 -6.56 -9.77
CA ARG A 55 12.19 -5.87 -9.98
C ARG A 55 12.17 -4.54 -9.26
N ARG A 56 13.31 -4.15 -8.67
CA ARG A 56 13.46 -2.84 -8.03
C ARG A 56 13.38 -1.74 -9.08
N ILE A 57 12.55 -0.73 -8.82
CA ILE A 57 12.42 0.49 -9.62
C ILE A 57 12.49 1.71 -8.69
N PRO A 58 12.94 2.87 -9.17
CA PRO A 58 12.96 4.10 -8.36
C PRO A 58 11.55 4.47 -7.87
N MET A 59 11.42 4.85 -6.60
CA MET A 59 10.20 5.43 -6.06
C MET A 59 10.27 6.95 -6.21
N THR A 60 9.93 7.44 -7.39
CA THR A 60 9.85 8.90 -7.64
C THR A 60 8.65 9.50 -6.91
N ASP A 61 8.67 10.81 -6.67
CA ASP A 61 7.51 11.50 -6.08
C ASP A 61 6.24 11.35 -6.95
N GLU A 62 6.39 11.31 -8.27
CA GLU A 62 5.28 11.06 -9.20
C GLU A 62 4.71 9.65 -9.02
N LEU A 63 5.57 8.62 -8.94
CA LEU A 63 5.14 7.25 -8.73
C LEU A 63 4.48 7.06 -7.37
N PHE A 64 5.04 7.65 -6.31
CA PHE A 64 4.47 7.67 -4.98
C PHE A 64 3.06 8.27 -4.98
N LYS A 65 2.89 9.43 -5.64
CA LYS A 65 1.60 10.10 -5.80
C LYS A 65 0.60 9.25 -6.58
N ALA A 66 1.02 8.71 -7.73
CA ALA A 66 0.17 7.87 -8.57
C ALA A 66 -0.33 6.63 -7.82
N ARG A 67 0.57 5.91 -7.15
CA ARG A 67 0.21 4.71 -6.37
C ARG A 67 -0.71 5.01 -5.20
N SER A 68 -0.45 6.10 -4.49
CA SER A 68 -1.28 6.50 -3.34
C SER A 68 -2.70 6.88 -3.80
N LYS A 69 -2.84 7.62 -4.90
CA LYS A 69 -4.15 7.95 -5.49
C LYS A 69 -4.89 6.74 -6.05
N TYR A 70 -4.16 5.76 -6.57
CA TYR A 70 -4.76 4.54 -7.11
C TYR A 70 -5.55 3.73 -6.05
N LEU A 71 -5.25 3.91 -4.76
CA LEU A 71 -6.02 3.27 -3.68
C LEU A 71 -7.50 3.71 -3.69
N VAL A 72 -7.76 4.99 -3.96
CA VAL A 72 -9.12 5.55 -4.10
C VAL A 72 -9.81 4.93 -5.31
N GLU A 73 -9.09 4.81 -6.43
CA GLU A 73 -9.61 4.19 -7.65
C GLU A 73 -9.99 2.73 -7.44
N ILE A 74 -9.15 1.95 -6.74
CA ILE A 74 -9.45 0.56 -6.36
C ILE A 74 -10.73 0.52 -5.52
N CYS A 75 -10.85 1.37 -4.49
CA CYS A 75 -12.04 1.42 -3.65
C CYS A 75 -13.31 1.67 -4.49
N ARG A 76 -13.28 2.70 -5.35
CA ARG A 76 -14.42 3.08 -6.20
C ARG A 76 -14.79 1.97 -7.17
N LYS A 77 -13.81 1.36 -7.86
CA LYS A 77 -14.04 0.22 -8.78
C LYS A 77 -14.66 -0.99 -8.09
N GLN A 78 -14.32 -1.20 -6.83
CA GLN A 78 -14.91 -2.29 -6.06
C GLN A 78 -16.33 -1.96 -5.56
N GLY A 79 -16.75 -0.69 -5.57
CA GLY A 79 -17.97 -0.23 -4.89
C GLY A 79 -17.80 -0.23 -3.37
N GLY A 80 -16.62 0.19 -2.89
CA GLY A 80 -16.36 0.42 -1.47
C GLY A 80 -17.18 1.57 -0.91
N ARG A 81 -17.36 1.60 0.42
CA ARG A 81 -18.13 2.64 1.12
C ARG A 81 -17.26 3.76 1.66
N ASP A 82 -16.00 3.46 2.00
CA ASP A 82 -15.09 4.37 2.70
C ASP A 82 -14.19 5.16 1.73
N CYS A 83 -14.61 5.32 0.47
CA CYS A 83 -13.71 5.79 -0.58
C CYS A 83 -13.34 7.27 -0.43
N ASP A 84 -14.21 8.08 0.16
CA ASP A 84 -13.97 9.50 0.38
C ASP A 84 -13.04 9.68 1.58
N GLU A 85 -13.20 8.91 2.66
CA GLU A 85 -12.27 8.87 3.79
C GLU A 85 -10.88 8.38 3.37
N ILE A 86 -10.80 7.42 2.44
CA ILE A 86 -9.53 7.00 1.84
C ILE A 86 -8.91 8.15 1.04
N GLU A 87 -9.69 8.90 0.27
CA GLU A 87 -9.21 10.05 -0.48
C GLU A 87 -8.66 11.16 0.42
N GLU A 88 -9.36 11.46 1.52
CA GLU A 88 -8.88 12.40 2.54
C GLU A 88 -7.54 11.95 3.14
N LEU A 89 -7.43 10.69 3.56
CA LEU A 89 -6.19 10.14 4.13
C LEU A 89 -5.04 10.16 3.10
N VAL A 90 -5.32 9.83 1.84
CA VAL A 90 -4.34 9.93 0.75
C VAL A 90 -3.87 11.37 0.58
N ASN A 91 -4.78 12.33 0.52
CA ASN A 91 -4.44 13.74 0.33
C ASN A 91 -3.64 14.30 1.51
N GLU A 92 -3.99 13.94 2.75
CA GLU A 92 -3.23 14.30 3.94
C GLU A 92 -1.82 13.70 3.91
N THR A 93 -1.69 12.44 3.52
CA THR A 93 -0.40 11.74 3.41
C THR A 93 0.48 12.38 2.34
N LEU A 94 -0.09 12.73 1.18
CA LEU A 94 0.64 13.40 0.10
C LEU A 94 1.09 14.82 0.49
N ARG A 95 0.30 15.53 1.32
CA ARG A 95 0.63 16.87 1.79
C ARG A 95 1.73 16.85 2.86
N SER A 96 1.65 15.91 3.79
CA SER A 96 2.54 15.87 4.97
C SER A 96 3.73 14.93 4.82
N TYR A 97 3.73 14.06 3.79
CA TYR A 97 4.65 12.93 3.67
C TYR A 97 4.72 12.08 4.94
N SER A 98 3.59 11.96 5.64
CA SER A 98 3.48 11.24 6.89
C SER A 98 2.09 10.62 7.02
N LEU A 99 1.99 9.57 7.84
CA LEU A 99 0.72 8.96 8.16
C LEU A 99 0.30 9.40 9.58
N PRO A 100 -0.94 9.87 9.79
CA PRO A 100 -1.48 10.16 11.13
C PRO A 100 -1.37 8.94 12.06
N SER A 101 -1.24 9.18 13.37
CA SER A 101 -1.07 8.10 14.38
C SER A 101 -2.18 7.06 14.33
N TRP A 102 -3.45 7.51 14.29
CA TRP A 102 -4.61 6.63 14.21
C TRP A 102 -4.57 5.73 12.96
N ALA A 103 -4.12 6.26 11.82
CA ALA A 103 -3.99 5.52 10.57
C ALA A 103 -2.82 4.52 10.63
N ARG A 104 -1.72 4.85 11.32
CA ARG A 104 -0.62 3.89 11.58
C ARG A 104 -1.09 2.69 12.42
N GLU A 105 -1.93 2.93 13.42
CA GLU A 105 -2.52 1.86 14.23
C GLU A 105 -3.45 0.95 13.40
N MET A 106 -4.25 1.54 12.51
CA MET A 106 -5.06 0.77 11.56
C MET A 106 -4.20 -0.05 10.60
N ALA A 107 -3.16 0.56 10.05
CA ALA A 107 -2.21 -0.08 9.13
C ALA A 107 -1.57 -1.32 9.77
N ALA A 108 -1.13 -1.21 11.03
CA ALA A 108 -0.49 -2.31 11.75
C ALA A 108 -1.36 -3.57 11.84
N ARG A 109 -2.69 -3.41 11.93
CA ARG A 109 -3.64 -4.54 11.97
C ARG A 109 -3.83 -5.23 10.62
N LYS A 110 -3.42 -4.59 9.53
CA LYS A 110 -3.56 -5.08 8.15
C LYS A 110 -2.25 -5.51 7.50
N LEU A 111 -1.13 -5.32 8.18
CA LEU A 111 0.17 -5.83 7.75
C LEU A 111 0.42 -7.22 8.35
N ILE A 112 0.47 -8.22 7.48
CA ILE A 112 0.81 -9.59 7.86
C ILE A 112 2.31 -9.76 7.66
N ARG A 113 3.01 -10.09 8.76
CA ARG A 113 4.43 -10.43 8.73
C ARG A 113 4.59 -11.93 8.66
N LEU A 114 5.39 -12.39 7.71
CA LEU A 114 5.82 -13.78 7.66
C LEU A 114 6.82 -13.97 8.78
N SER A 115 6.40 -14.72 9.81
CA SER A 115 7.34 -15.29 10.76
C SER A 115 8.36 -16.08 9.96
N ARG A 116 9.64 -15.66 10.03
CA ARG A 116 10.74 -16.54 9.62
C ARG A 116 10.60 -17.80 10.46
N LEU A 117 10.07 -18.87 9.88
CA LEU A 117 10.45 -20.20 10.31
C LEU A 117 11.95 -20.26 10.00
N LEU A 118 12.75 -19.96 11.02
CA LEU A 118 14.18 -20.24 11.05
C LEU A 118 14.38 -21.75 10.95
#